data_AF-A0AAV3SEY4-F1
#
_entry.id   AF-A0AAV3SEY4-F1
#
_cell.length_a   1.000
_cell.length_b   1.000
_cell.length_c   1.000
_cell.angle_alpha   90.00
_cell.angle_beta   90.00
_cell.angle_gamma   90.00
#
_symmetry.space_group_name_H-M   'P 1'
#
loop_
_entity.id
_entity.type
_entity.pdbx_description
1 polymer ?
#
loop_
_entity_poly.entity_id
_entity_poly.type
_entity_poly.pdbx_seq_one_letter_code
_entity_poly.pdbx_strand_id
1 'polypeptide(L)'
;MPDDTPTAHRTAPQADDSPIRPLPDYHSYGDDRLRQCYRRNSRLLREYGPDWRTIHTLCAVEERLRARDIDPIGVVAELNDD
;
A
#
# COMPACT_ATOMS: atom_id res chain seq x y z
N MET A 1 -3.29 -50.75 -17.90
CA MET A 1 -2.87 -49.40 -18.30
C MET A 1 -3.35 -48.46 -17.21
N PRO A 2 -2.49 -47.85 -16.38
CA PRO A 2 -2.94 -46.89 -15.37
C PRO A 2 -3.08 -45.50 -16.00
N ASP A 3 -4.16 -44.82 -15.63
CA ASP A 3 -4.50 -43.45 -16.02
C ASP A 3 -3.47 -42.48 -15.40
N ASP A 4 -2.66 -41.83 -16.24
CA ASP A 4 -1.70 -40.81 -15.85
C ASP A 4 -2.43 -39.46 -15.82
N THR A 5 -2.99 -39.10 -14.66
CA THR A 5 -3.53 -37.75 -14.43
C THR A 5 -2.42 -36.91 -13.82
N PRO A 6 -1.87 -35.89 -14.52
CA PRO A 6 -0.92 -34.98 -13.92
C PRO A 6 -1.69 -34.12 -12.92
N THR A 7 -1.51 -34.43 -11.63
CA THR A 7 -1.98 -33.60 -10.53
C THR A 7 -1.27 -32.25 -10.67
N ALA A 8 -2.01 -31.25 -11.13
CA ALA A 8 -1.55 -29.88 -11.17
C ALA A 8 -1.12 -29.50 -9.74
N HIS A 9 0.19 -29.43 -9.51
CA HIS A 9 0.77 -28.78 -8.36
C HIS A 9 0.41 -27.31 -8.46
N ARG A 10 -0.79 -26.98 -7.97
CA ARG A 10 -1.23 -25.64 -7.70
C ARG A 10 -0.33 -25.16 -6.58
N THR A 11 0.80 -24.56 -6.95
CA THR A 11 1.62 -23.76 -6.08
C THR A 11 0.73 -22.64 -5.58
N ALA A 12 0.07 -22.88 -4.45
CA ALA A 12 -0.57 -21.81 -3.69
C ALA A 12 0.52 -20.77 -3.44
N PRO A 13 0.24 -19.47 -3.64
CA PRO A 13 1.15 -18.44 -3.18
C PRO A 13 1.41 -18.73 -1.71
N GLN A 14 2.65 -19.09 -1.35
CA GLN A 14 3.05 -19.16 0.04
C GLN A 14 2.71 -17.79 0.60
N ALA A 15 1.67 -17.75 1.44
CA ALA A 15 1.39 -16.60 2.27
C ALA A 15 2.65 -16.44 3.11
N ASP A 16 3.46 -15.47 2.70
CA ASP A 16 4.67 -15.06 3.39
C ASP A 16 4.28 -14.85 4.85
N ASP A 17 4.69 -15.76 5.72
CA ASP A 17 4.58 -15.72 7.18
C ASP A 17 5.54 -14.64 7.72
N SER A 18 5.57 -13.49 7.05
CA SER A 18 6.11 -12.26 7.58
C SER A 18 5.29 -11.95 8.83
N PRO A 19 5.91 -11.63 9.97
CA PRO A 19 5.18 -11.24 11.16
C PRO A 19 4.20 -10.13 10.76
N ILE A 20 2.90 -10.38 10.98
CA ILE A 20 1.83 -9.40 10.79
C ILE A 20 2.15 -8.28 11.78
N ARG A 21 3.04 -7.37 11.39
CA ARG A 21 3.28 -6.15 12.13
C ARG A 21 1.91 -5.47 12.20
N PRO A 22 1.48 -5.04 13.40
CA PRO A 22 0.20 -4.35 13.51
C PRO A 22 0.20 -3.23 12.47
N LEU A 23 -0.80 -3.25 11.59
CA LEU A 23 -1.00 -2.19 10.61
C LEU A 23 -1.02 -0.87 11.38
N PRO A 24 -0.28 0.16 10.93
CA PRO A 24 -0.25 1.44 11.63
C PRO A 24 -1.68 1.96 11.77
N ASP A 25 -2.08 2.36 12.97
CA ASP A 25 -3.39 2.96 13.20
C ASP A 25 -3.39 4.41 12.67
N TYR A 26 -3.66 4.55 11.37
CA TYR A 26 -3.70 5.83 10.67
C TYR A 26 -4.80 6.76 11.20
N HIS A 27 -5.77 6.27 11.99
CA HIS A 27 -6.78 7.13 12.62
C HIS A 27 -6.15 8.10 13.62
N SER A 28 -5.08 7.66 14.29
CA SER A 28 -4.35 8.47 15.28
C SER A 28 -3.46 9.56 14.66
N TYR A 29 -3.28 9.56 13.34
CA TYR A 29 -2.38 10.51 12.67
C TYR A 29 -3.05 11.88 12.55
N GLY A 30 -2.30 12.94 12.84
CA GLY A 30 -2.65 14.31 12.45
C GLY A 30 -2.53 14.52 10.94
N ASP A 31 -3.10 15.60 10.43
CA ASP A 31 -3.19 15.88 8.99
C ASP A 31 -1.81 15.96 8.33
N ASP A 32 -0.86 16.67 8.93
CA ASP A 32 0.53 16.74 8.44
C ASP A 32 1.19 15.37 8.34
N ARG A 33 0.90 14.50 9.31
CA ARG A 33 1.46 13.14 9.33
C ARG A 33 0.84 12.27 8.25
N LEU A 34 -0.47 12.41 7.99
CA LEU A 34 -1.14 11.76 6.86
C LEU A 34 -0.57 12.25 5.52
N ARG A 35 -0.41 13.57 5.36
CA ARG A 35 0.18 14.19 4.15
C ARG A 35 1.60 13.69 3.89
N GLN A 36 2.47 13.72 4.90
CA GLN A 36 3.84 13.20 4.77
C GLN A 36 3.86 11.69 4.47
N CYS A 37 2.99 10.91 5.11
CA CYS A 37 2.90 9.48 4.86
C CYS A 37 2.48 9.20 3.41
N TYR A 38 1.46 9.90 2.92
CA TYR A 38 0.99 9.78 1.55
C TYR A 38 2.10 10.18 0.56
N ARG A 39 2.72 11.35 0.74
CA ARG A 39 3.86 11.82 -0.09
C ARG A 39 4.99 10.81 -0.16
N ARG A 40 5.43 10.29 0.99
CA ARG A 40 6.53 9.32 1.05
C ARG A 40 6.19 8.04 0.29
N ASN A 41 4.99 7.49 0.49
CA ASN A 41 4.60 6.25 -0.17
C ASN A 41 4.32 6.45 -1.67
N SER A 42 3.83 7.61 -2.10
CA SER A 42 3.72 7.94 -3.54
C SER A 42 5.09 8.02 -4.19
N ARG A 43 6.09 8.58 -3.50
CA ARG A 43 7.49 8.56 -3.97
C ARG A 43 8.04 7.14 -4.05
N LEU A 44 7.81 6.31 -3.03
CA LEU A 44 8.24 4.91 -3.04
C LEU A 44 7.63 4.14 -4.22
N LEU A 45 6.33 4.33 -4.46
CA LEU A 45 5.63 3.72 -5.59
C LEU A 45 6.22 4.15 -6.94
N ARG A 46 6.62 5.42 -7.08
CA ARG A 46 7.24 5.95 -8.30
C ARG A 46 8.67 5.47 -8.50
N GLU A 47 9.47 5.42 -7.44
CA GLU A 47 10.91 5.14 -7.49
C GLU A 47 11.21 3.63 -7.56
N TYR A 48 10.44 2.82 -6.83
CA TYR A 48 10.68 1.38 -6.69
C TYR A 48 9.58 0.52 -7.33
N GLY A 49 8.51 1.13 -7.84
CA GLY A 49 7.41 0.43 -8.49
C GLY A 49 6.32 -0.06 -7.52
N PRO A 50 5.32 -0.82 -8.04
CA PRO A 50 4.18 -1.29 -7.26
C PRO A 50 4.58 -2.36 -6.25
N ASP A 51 4.59 -1.96 -4.98
CA ASP A 51 4.72 -2.85 -3.83
C ASP A 51 3.38 -2.95 -3.07
N TRP A 52 2.98 -4.18 -2.71
CA TRP A 52 1.71 -4.44 -2.03
C TRP A 52 1.58 -3.62 -0.73
N ARG A 53 2.64 -3.53 0.08
CA ARG A 53 2.60 -2.80 1.34
C ARG A 53 2.45 -1.30 1.11
N THR A 54 3.15 -0.78 0.11
CA THR A 54 3.09 0.63 -0.31
C THR A 54 1.70 0.99 -0.83
N ILE A 55 1.12 0.15 -1.69
CA ILE A 55 -0.25 0.34 -2.23
C ILE A 55 -1.28 0.29 -1.10
N HIS A 56 -1.21 -0.72 -0.22
CA HIS A 56 -2.14 -0.85 0.90
C HIS A 56 -2.05 0.35 1.86
N THR A 57 -0.83 0.82 2.11
CA THR A 57 -0.59 2.02 2.92
C THR A 57 -1.17 3.27 2.26
N LEU A 58 -0.96 3.45 0.96
CA LEU A 58 -1.54 4.56 0.21
C LEU A 58 -3.07 4.55 0.29
N CYS A 59 -3.73 3.42 0.04
CA CYS A 59 -5.18 3.32 0.12
C CYS A 59 -5.70 3.68 1.52
N ALA A 60 -5.08 3.16 2.58
CA ALA A 60 -5.50 3.44 3.95
C ALA A 60 -5.31 4.91 4.34
N VAL A 61 -4.20 5.54 3.91
CA VAL A 61 -3.95 6.97 4.17
C VAL A 61 -4.84 7.85 3.29
N GLU A 62 -5.10 7.46 2.05
CA GLU A 62 -5.99 8.18 1.12
C GLU A 62 -7.41 8.29 1.68
N GLU A 63 -7.96 7.19 2.20
CA GLU A 63 -9.27 7.17 2.86
C GLU A 63 -9.32 8.19 4.00
N ARG A 64 -8.25 8.27 4.80
CA ARG A 64 -8.16 9.19 5.95
C ARG A 64 -8.04 10.65 5.52
N LEU A 65 -7.27 10.93 4.47
CA LEU A 65 -7.16 12.28 3.90
C LEU A 65 -8.53 12.75 3.37
N ARG A 66 -9.22 11.91 2.60
CA ARG A 66 -10.56 12.22 2.07
C ARG A 66 -11.61 12.39 3.16
N ALA A 67 -11.55 11.57 4.22
CA ALA A 67 -12.44 11.72 5.37
C ALA A 67 -12.26 13.07 6.12
N ARG A 68 -11.14 13.78 5.88
CA ARG A 68 -10.83 15.09 6.44
C ARG A 68 -10.88 16.21 5.40
N ASP A 69 -11.49 15.97 4.24
CA ASP A 69 -11.59 16.93 3.13
C ASP A 69 -10.22 17.39 2.57
N ILE A 70 -9.19 16.54 2.70
CA ILE A 70 -7.86 16.80 2.14
C ILE A 70 -7.73 16.04 0.83
N ASP A 71 -7.45 16.75 -0.27
CA ASP A 71 -7.22 16.13 -1.58
C ASP A 71 -5.85 15.44 -1.66
N PRO A 72 -5.80 14.10 -1.82
CA PRO A 72 -4.56 13.35 -1.97
C PRO A 72 -3.79 13.73 -3.24
N ILE A 73 -4.49 14.16 -4.31
CA ILE A 73 -3.84 14.55 -5.56
C ILE A 73 -3.05 15.85 -5.34
N GLY A 74 -3.66 16.86 -4.72
CA GLY A 74 -2.98 18.08 -4.30
C GLY A 74 -1.73 17.82 -3.44
N VAL A 75 -1.81 16.89 -2.49
CA VAL A 75 -0.68 16.49 -1.63
C VAL A 75 0.52 15.96 -2.42
N VAL A 76 0.27 15.29 -3.55
CA VAL A 76 1.32 14.75 -4.43
C VAL A 76 1.76 15.77 -5.47
N ALA A 77 0.89 16.67 -5.91
CA ALA A 77 1.25 17.76 -6.81
C ALA A 77 2.35 18.64 -6.19
N GLU A 78 2.26 18.93 -4.89
CA GLU A 78 3.29 19.65 -4.13
C GLU A 78 4.67 18.97 -4.12
N LEU A 79 4.78 17.67 -4.46
CA LEU A 79 6.07 16.97 -4.57
C LEU A 79 6.81 17.24 -5.90
N ASN A 80 6.12 17.71 -6.95
CA ASN A 80 6.74 17.93 -8.25
C ASN A 80 7.23 19.38 -8.44
N ASP A 81 6.93 20.27 -7.50
CA ASP A 81 7.32 21.69 -7.52
C ASP A 81 8.62 21.98 -6.74
N ASP A 82 9.30 20.96 -6.18
CA ASP A 82 10.56 21.07 -5.41
C ASP A 82 11.79 20.54 -6.18
#